data_AF-A0A1H6T5T9-F1
#
_entry.id   AF-A0A1H6T5T9-F1
#
_cell.length_a   1.000
_cell.length_b   1.000
_cell.length_c   1.000
_cell.angle_alpha   90.00
_cell.angle_beta   90.00
_cell.angle_gamma   90.00
#
_symmetry.space_group_name_H-M   'P 1'
#
loop_
_entity.id
_entity.type
_entity.pdbx_description
1 polymer ?
#
loop_
_entity_poly.entity_id
_entity_poly.type
_entity_poly.pdbx_seq_one_letter_code
_entity_poly.pdbx_strand_id
1 'polypeptide(L)'
;MENKLKIIGKNIAINTKTGIKYKLNDTAEHIVEEVNNCGFSHAIKRLSKYYSVDEGVIKEDILALYKRASECRAYEIGSLPYRDYVVLEPTNDCTASCIHCFHRDKAKFSWNKLEIEKYIELLKREGISAVSLTGGEIFSPHYIDKAKYLIQKLILNNIKICTISTNGMFLTKDLVEWLVDNIDINRTIMRISLDSIGEKNVIKMRPGYVDYYNTSFWKYMNKYNFQVIVTTIISTQKENDILDISKFLANQKCVIKWIVKPLVPTKKGHFKLIDWGQIRRNYCAFLEWYKENLHDVKYDFILGNTITKKMLINEDYNKEICFGEHPCKEEMYQKTIKANGKITRCPMLPDISDEFQLSISELGKRNDELFDNLTIRDMDCMRCNYHSVCGGGCRAYAIAYYGDYKKCDINSKRMIDWIVNDEYFKKNWSFFYRNMVKKIEDGIS
;
A
#
# COMPACT_ATOMS: atom_id res chain seq x y z
N MET A 1 18.19 19.00 25.82
CA MET A 1 17.16 18.41 24.93
C MET A 1 16.13 19.50 24.69
N GLU A 2 16.01 20.01 23.47
CA GLU A 2 14.94 20.96 23.13
C GLU A 2 13.58 20.35 23.45
N ASN A 3 12.67 21.12 24.03
CA ASN A 3 11.35 20.65 24.43
C ASN A 3 10.54 20.21 23.20
N LYS A 4 10.45 18.88 23.01
CA LYS A 4 9.76 18.31 21.85
C LYS A 4 8.25 18.20 22.03
N LEU A 5 7.70 18.17 23.24
CA LEU A 5 6.26 17.97 23.47
C LEU A 5 5.55 19.25 23.92
N LYS A 6 4.46 19.60 23.24
CA LYS A 6 3.62 20.77 23.55
C LYS A 6 2.18 20.33 23.81
N ILE A 7 1.60 20.75 24.93
CA ILE A 7 0.17 20.53 25.21
C ILE A 7 -0.67 21.36 24.22
N ILE A 8 -1.64 20.71 23.58
CA ILE A 8 -2.55 21.33 22.59
C ILE A 8 -4.03 21.14 22.94
N GLY A 9 -4.32 20.42 24.02
CA GLY A 9 -5.65 20.17 24.55
C GLY A 9 -5.55 19.31 25.79
N LYS A 10 -6.63 19.19 26.55
CA LYS A 10 -6.65 18.38 27.78
C LYS A 10 -6.23 16.94 27.48
N ASN A 11 -5.19 16.46 28.15
CA ASN A 11 -4.57 15.16 27.93
C ASN A 11 -4.08 14.93 26.49
N ILE A 12 -3.75 15.99 25.74
CA ILE A 12 -3.26 15.89 24.35
C ILE A 12 -2.00 16.72 24.16
N ALA A 13 -0.91 16.07 23.75
CA ALA A 13 0.35 16.73 23.42
C ALA A 13 0.78 16.46 21.98
N ILE A 14 1.40 17.44 21.33
CA ILE A 14 2.05 17.28 20.02
C ILE A 14 3.56 17.28 20.18
N ASN A 15 4.25 16.35 19.53
CA ASN A 15 5.67 16.42 19.33
C ASN A 15 5.97 17.46 18.24
N THR A 16 6.46 18.63 18.62
CA THR A 16 6.74 19.78 17.74
C THR A 16 7.79 19.48 16.67
N LYS A 17 8.64 18.47 16.88
CA LYS A 17 9.65 18.03 15.91
C LYS A 17 9.08 17.05 14.88
N THR A 18 8.17 16.16 15.29
CA THR A 18 7.65 15.08 14.41
C THR A 18 6.23 15.34 13.91
N GLY A 19 5.51 16.31 14.49
CA GLY A 19 4.09 16.58 14.24
C GLY A 19 3.14 15.52 14.83
N ILE A 20 3.65 14.50 15.52
CA ILE A 20 2.86 13.40 16.07
C ILE A 20 2.15 13.86 17.33
N LYS A 21 0.86 13.53 17.47
CA LYS A 21 0.09 13.83 18.67
C LYS A 21 -0.10 12.58 19.54
N TYR A 22 -0.16 12.80 20.84
CA TYR A 22 -0.19 11.79 21.89
C TYR A 22 -1.35 12.07 22.82
N LYS A 23 -2.12 11.04 23.16
CA LYS A 23 -3.03 11.08 24.30
C LYS A 23 -2.25 10.75 25.58
N LEU A 24 -2.28 11.66 26.53
CA LEU A 24 -1.61 11.53 27.82
C LEU A 24 -2.60 11.04 28.89
N ASN A 25 -2.07 10.49 29.97
CA ASN A 25 -2.79 10.40 31.23
C ASN A 25 -2.46 11.64 32.08
N ASP A 26 -3.21 11.85 33.16
CA ASP A 26 -3.10 13.08 33.96
C ASP A 26 -1.67 13.28 34.52
N THR A 27 -0.99 12.19 34.89
CA THR A 27 0.41 12.24 35.37
C THR A 27 1.36 12.70 34.26
N ALA A 28 1.23 12.17 33.06
CA ALA A 28 2.09 12.53 31.92
C ALA A 28 1.80 13.95 31.41
N GLU A 29 0.54 14.40 31.44
CA GLU A 29 0.18 15.80 31.15
C GLU A 29 0.88 16.74 32.14
N HIS A 30 0.76 16.48 33.44
CA HIS A 30 1.42 17.28 34.48
C HIS A 30 2.95 17.30 34.33
N ILE A 31 3.57 16.16 33.99
CA ILE A 31 5.01 16.10 33.70
C ILE A 31 5.38 17.02 32.53
N VAL A 32 4.66 16.94 31.41
CA VAL A 32 4.96 17.75 30.21
C VAL A 32 4.75 19.23 30.48
N GLU A 33 3.73 19.60 31.26
CA GLU A 33 3.49 20.98 31.69
C GLU A 33 4.64 21.54 32.52
N GLU A 34 5.08 20.83 33.57
CA GLU A 34 6.19 21.30 34.41
C GLU A 34 7.50 21.43 33.62
N VAL A 35 7.79 20.47 32.74
CA VAL A 35 8.98 20.53 31.87
C VAL A 35 8.89 21.69 30.87
N ASN A 36 7.70 22.01 30.35
CA ASN A 36 7.49 23.17 29.48
C ASN A 36 7.59 24.51 30.24
N ASN A 37 7.14 24.55 31.48
CA ASN A 37 7.09 25.78 32.29
C ASN A 37 8.46 26.18 32.86
N CYS A 38 9.24 25.23 33.38
CA CYS A 38 10.47 25.54 34.14
C CYS A 38 11.72 24.78 33.66
N GLY A 39 11.59 23.96 32.63
CA GLY A 39 12.68 23.15 32.09
C GLY A 39 13.01 21.92 32.93
N PHE A 40 13.72 20.98 32.32
CA PHE A 40 13.92 19.62 32.83
C PHE A 40 14.45 19.54 34.27
N SER A 41 15.50 20.30 34.59
CA SER A 41 16.15 20.23 35.91
C SER A 41 15.26 20.76 37.05
N HIS A 42 14.43 21.77 36.79
CA HIS A 42 13.52 22.32 37.80
C HIS A 42 12.23 21.49 37.91
N ALA A 43 11.77 20.92 36.79
CA ALA A 43 10.60 20.05 36.77
C ALA A 43 10.80 18.81 37.65
N ILE A 44 11.98 18.18 37.62
CA ILE A 44 12.30 17.01 38.46
C ILE A 44 12.06 17.32 39.94
N LYS A 45 12.58 18.44 40.44
CA LYS A 45 12.46 18.83 41.85
C LYS A 45 11.01 19.10 42.25
N ARG A 46 10.25 19.76 41.36
CA ARG A 46 8.84 20.09 41.61
C ARG A 46 7.95 18.86 41.60
N LEU A 47 8.13 17.98 40.62
CA LEU A 47 7.38 16.73 40.49
C LEU A 47 7.73 15.75 41.62
N SER A 48 9.00 15.66 42.01
CA SER A 48 9.45 14.86 43.16
C SER A 48 8.73 15.30 44.44
N LYS A 49 8.68 16.61 44.71
CA LYS A 49 7.97 17.17 45.85
C LYS A 49 6.46 16.94 45.78
N TYR A 50 5.85 17.13 44.60
CA TYR A 50 4.40 16.98 44.41
C TYR A 50 3.94 15.54 44.61
N TYR A 51 4.62 14.58 44.00
CA TYR A 51 4.27 13.16 44.08
C TYR A 51 4.86 12.45 45.30
N SER A 52 5.75 13.10 46.05
CA SER A 52 6.53 12.49 47.15
C SER A 52 7.33 11.26 46.68
N VAL A 53 8.01 11.42 45.54
CA VAL A 53 8.80 10.38 44.87
C VAL A 53 10.25 10.85 44.71
N ASP A 54 11.21 9.94 44.80
CA ASP A 54 12.64 10.24 44.61
C ASP A 54 12.94 10.93 43.26
N GLU A 55 13.84 11.92 43.28
CA GLU A 55 14.21 12.69 42.08
C GLU A 55 14.81 11.80 40.98
N GLY A 56 15.50 10.73 41.33
CA GLY A 56 16.05 9.75 40.38
C GLY A 56 14.96 9.01 39.62
N VAL A 57 13.91 8.58 40.32
CA VAL A 57 12.74 7.91 39.71
C VAL A 57 12.00 8.86 38.78
N ILE A 58 11.74 10.10 39.24
CA ILE A 58 11.10 11.13 38.40
C ILE A 58 11.94 11.40 37.14
N LYS A 59 13.27 11.49 37.28
CA LYS A 59 14.17 11.70 36.14
C LYS A 59 14.06 10.56 35.13
N GLU A 60 14.04 9.31 35.59
CA GLU A 60 13.86 8.13 34.73
C GLU A 60 12.52 8.15 34.01
N ASP A 61 11.43 8.49 34.71
CA ASP A 61 10.09 8.57 34.13
C ASP A 61 9.98 9.65 33.05
N ILE A 62 10.54 10.85 33.30
CA ILE A 62 10.55 11.92 32.28
C ILE A 62 11.39 11.49 31.08
N LEU A 63 12.57 10.88 31.30
CA LEU A 63 13.40 10.39 30.20
C LEU A 63 12.68 9.30 29.40
N ALA A 64 12.01 8.36 30.06
CA ALA A 64 11.24 7.32 29.41
C ALA A 64 10.06 7.88 28.61
N LEU A 65 9.34 8.88 29.15
CA LEU A 65 8.24 9.56 28.47
C LEU A 65 8.72 10.24 27.17
N TYR A 66 9.78 11.04 27.24
CA TYR A 66 10.31 11.75 26.08
C TYR A 66 11.00 10.82 25.07
N LYS A 67 11.61 9.72 25.55
CA LYS A 67 12.15 8.66 24.71
C LYS A 67 11.04 7.96 23.94
N ARG A 68 9.97 7.51 24.61
CA ARG A 68 8.77 6.94 23.96
C ARG A 68 8.11 7.91 22.99
N ALA A 69 8.00 9.19 23.36
CA ALA A 69 7.46 10.21 22.46
C ALA A 69 8.37 10.55 21.28
N SER A 70 9.61 10.06 21.28
CA SER A 70 10.54 10.15 20.15
C SER A 70 10.65 8.86 19.32
N GLU A 71 10.35 7.71 19.92
CA GLU A 71 10.44 6.37 19.32
C GLU A 71 9.09 5.87 18.78
N CYS A 72 7.98 6.17 19.46
CA CYS A 72 6.66 5.73 19.06
C CYS A 72 6.08 6.58 17.93
N ARG A 73 5.87 5.95 16.77
CA ARG A 73 4.99 6.47 15.72
C ARG A 73 3.53 6.48 16.20
N ALA A 74 2.95 7.68 16.14
CA ALA A 74 1.53 8.05 16.16
C ALA A 74 0.51 7.01 16.65
N TYR A 75 -0.06 7.27 17.82
CA TYR A 75 -1.47 6.97 18.07
C TYR A 75 -2.15 8.23 18.57
N GLU A 76 -2.92 8.85 17.68
CA GLU A 76 -3.91 9.83 18.07
C GLU A 76 -5.30 9.20 17.99
N ILE A 77 -5.99 9.23 19.13
CA ILE A 77 -7.41 8.93 19.27
C ILE A 77 -8.17 10.21 18.89
N GLY A 78 -9.01 10.12 17.87
CA GLY A 78 -9.94 11.19 17.46
C GLY A 78 -9.78 11.57 15.98
N SER A 79 -10.72 11.11 15.14
CA SER A 79 -10.76 11.23 13.67
C SER A 79 -9.69 10.42 12.92
N LEU A 80 -10.15 9.44 12.12
CA LEU A 80 -9.29 8.48 11.40
C LEU A 80 -8.34 9.21 10.43
N PRO A 81 -7.03 8.90 10.40
CA PRO A 81 -6.00 9.56 9.59
C PRO A 81 -6.15 9.56 8.04
N TYR A 82 -7.26 9.09 7.48
CA TYR A 82 -7.51 9.06 6.03
C TYR A 82 -9.00 9.24 5.68
N ARG A 83 -9.75 10.02 6.46
CA ARG A 83 -11.11 10.40 6.04
C ARG A 83 -11.10 11.20 4.73
N ASP A 84 -9.96 11.65 4.22
CA ASP A 84 -9.90 12.42 2.98
C ASP A 84 -9.53 11.60 1.73
N TYR A 85 -9.41 10.26 1.81
CA TYR A 85 -9.00 9.43 0.66
C TYR A 85 -9.89 8.20 0.41
N VAL A 86 -10.27 7.98 -0.85
CA VAL A 86 -11.06 6.81 -1.28
C VAL A 86 -10.60 6.28 -2.64
N VAL A 87 -10.61 4.97 -2.83
CA VAL A 87 -10.44 4.34 -4.14
C VAL A 87 -11.79 4.30 -4.86
N LEU A 88 -11.86 4.80 -6.08
CA LEU A 88 -13.04 4.72 -6.92
C LEU A 88 -12.82 3.63 -7.98
N GLU A 89 -13.73 2.66 -8.01
CA GLU A 89 -13.84 1.66 -9.07
C GLU A 89 -15.12 1.94 -9.87
N PRO A 90 -15.13 2.97 -10.74
CA PRO A 90 -16.33 3.42 -11.45
C PRO A 90 -16.88 2.41 -12.47
N THR A 91 -16.06 1.45 -12.89
CA THR A 91 -16.48 0.33 -13.74
C THR A 91 -15.67 -0.91 -13.37
N ASN A 92 -16.30 -2.08 -13.33
CA ASN A 92 -15.59 -3.35 -13.26
C ASN A 92 -15.56 -4.04 -14.64
N ASP A 93 -16.08 -3.38 -15.68
CA ASP A 93 -16.07 -3.87 -17.05
C ASP A 93 -14.73 -3.55 -17.72
N CYS A 94 -14.25 -4.49 -18.53
CA CYS A 94 -12.98 -4.43 -19.24
C CYS A 94 -13.13 -5.12 -20.59
N THR A 95 -12.46 -4.60 -21.61
CA THR A 95 -12.37 -5.26 -22.92
C THR A 95 -11.48 -6.50 -22.90
N ALA A 96 -10.69 -6.67 -21.84
CA ALA A 96 -9.80 -7.82 -21.67
C ALA A 96 -10.31 -8.79 -20.61
N SER A 97 -9.93 -10.05 -20.79
CA SER A 97 -10.34 -11.19 -19.95
C SER A 97 -9.12 -11.85 -19.31
N CYS A 98 -8.31 -11.08 -18.57
CA CYS A 98 -7.05 -11.55 -18.01
C CYS A 98 -7.24 -12.79 -17.12
N ILE A 99 -6.34 -13.77 -17.25
CA ILE A 99 -6.47 -15.08 -16.59
C ILE A 99 -6.43 -14.98 -15.06
N HIS A 100 -5.80 -13.92 -14.55
CA HIS A 100 -5.57 -13.58 -13.16
C HIS A 100 -6.47 -12.45 -12.65
N CYS A 101 -7.41 -11.95 -13.47
CA CYS A 101 -8.29 -10.85 -13.09
C CYS A 101 -9.23 -11.26 -11.96
N PHE A 102 -9.36 -10.42 -10.93
CA PHE A 102 -10.28 -10.71 -9.82
C PHE A 102 -11.75 -10.48 -10.18
N HIS A 103 -12.05 -9.59 -11.14
CA HIS A 103 -13.40 -9.36 -11.68
C HIS A 103 -13.89 -10.45 -12.65
N ARG A 104 -13.05 -11.43 -12.96
CA ARG A 104 -13.38 -12.49 -13.91
C ARG A 104 -14.69 -13.19 -13.49
N ASP A 105 -15.56 -13.42 -14.46
CA ASP A 105 -16.86 -14.09 -14.30
C ASP A 105 -17.84 -13.39 -13.33
N LYS A 106 -17.63 -12.11 -13.00
CA LYS A 106 -18.59 -11.30 -12.22
C LYS A 106 -19.53 -10.52 -13.14
N ALA A 107 -20.68 -10.14 -12.57
CA ALA A 107 -21.59 -9.19 -13.19
C ALA A 107 -20.91 -7.84 -13.44
N LYS A 108 -21.19 -7.24 -14.59
CA LYS A 108 -20.58 -5.99 -15.04
C LYS A 108 -21.45 -4.80 -14.62
N PHE A 109 -20.82 -3.81 -14.01
CA PHE A 109 -21.40 -2.56 -13.55
C PHE A 109 -20.53 -1.40 -14.01
N SER A 110 -21.15 -0.25 -14.23
CA SER A 110 -20.48 0.97 -14.68
C SER A 110 -21.30 2.17 -14.28
N TRP A 111 -20.72 3.09 -13.52
CA TRP A 111 -21.42 4.29 -13.09
C TRP A 111 -21.79 5.14 -14.30
N ASN A 112 -23.04 5.56 -14.37
CA ASN A 112 -23.50 6.59 -15.29
C ASN A 112 -23.19 8.01 -14.74
N LYS A 113 -23.53 9.06 -15.49
CA LYS A 113 -23.26 10.45 -15.08
C LYS A 113 -23.99 10.84 -13.78
N LEU A 114 -25.22 10.40 -13.58
CA LEU A 114 -25.99 10.68 -12.35
C LEU A 114 -25.35 10.02 -11.14
N GLU A 115 -24.87 8.78 -11.28
CA GLU A 115 -24.13 8.08 -10.23
C GLU A 115 -22.81 8.78 -9.92
N ILE A 116 -22.07 9.23 -10.94
CA ILE A 116 -20.86 10.04 -10.75
C ILE A 116 -21.18 11.29 -9.94
N GLU A 117 -22.21 12.05 -10.30
CA GLU A 117 -22.60 13.26 -9.56
C GLU A 117 -22.97 12.95 -8.11
N LYS A 118 -23.81 11.93 -7.89
CA LYS A 118 -24.16 11.44 -6.55
C LYS A 118 -22.93 11.07 -5.73
N TYR A 119 -21.95 10.37 -6.32
CA TYR A 119 -20.74 9.99 -5.60
C TYR A 119 -19.82 11.18 -5.35
N ILE A 120 -19.72 12.15 -6.26
CA ILE A 120 -18.98 13.40 -6.01
C ILE A 120 -19.58 14.16 -4.82
N GLU A 121 -20.90 14.26 -4.73
CA GLU A 121 -21.59 14.88 -3.59
C GLU A 121 -21.32 14.12 -2.28
N LEU A 122 -21.39 12.78 -2.34
CA LEU A 122 -21.04 11.92 -1.20
C LEU A 122 -19.59 12.17 -0.74
N LEU A 123 -18.64 12.18 -1.67
CA LEU A 123 -17.22 12.41 -1.36
C LEU A 123 -17.05 13.77 -0.64
N LYS A 124 -17.70 14.83 -1.15
CA LYS A 124 -17.69 16.15 -0.50
C LYS A 124 -18.29 16.12 0.90
N ARG A 125 -19.45 15.49 1.06
CA ARG A 125 -20.15 15.39 2.34
C ARG A 125 -19.32 14.65 3.39
N GLU A 126 -18.61 13.60 2.99
CA GLU A 126 -17.75 12.82 3.89
C GLU A 126 -16.37 13.45 4.12
N GLY A 127 -16.05 14.56 3.45
CA GLY A 127 -14.77 15.27 3.56
C GLY A 127 -13.63 14.61 2.77
N ILE A 128 -13.94 13.81 1.74
CA ILE A 128 -12.94 13.21 0.87
C ILE A 128 -12.29 14.28 -0.02
N SER A 129 -10.97 14.43 0.09
CA SER A 129 -10.16 15.43 -0.63
C SER A 129 -9.25 14.82 -1.71
N ALA A 130 -9.14 13.49 -1.76
CA ALA A 130 -8.25 12.76 -2.64
C ALA A 130 -8.86 11.41 -3.05
N VAL A 131 -8.58 10.96 -4.26
CA VAL A 131 -9.02 9.66 -4.76
C VAL A 131 -7.98 8.95 -5.60
N SER A 132 -8.11 7.63 -5.68
CA SER A 132 -7.45 6.82 -6.70
C SER A 132 -8.47 6.21 -7.62
N LEU A 133 -8.25 6.28 -8.93
CA LEU A 133 -9.11 5.67 -9.93
C LEU A 133 -8.58 4.28 -10.30
N THR A 134 -9.47 3.29 -10.29
CA THR A 134 -9.21 1.93 -10.77
C THR A 134 -10.44 1.40 -11.51
N GLY A 135 -10.50 0.12 -11.83
CA GLY A 135 -11.63 -0.44 -12.54
C GLY A 135 -11.40 -1.86 -13.05
N GLY A 136 -12.22 -2.25 -14.01
CA GLY A 136 -11.79 -3.16 -15.07
C GLY A 136 -10.80 -2.43 -15.97
N GLU A 137 -11.32 -1.55 -16.84
CA GLU A 137 -10.51 -0.54 -17.55
C GLU A 137 -11.32 0.74 -17.72
N ILE A 138 -10.87 1.86 -17.14
CA ILE A 138 -11.63 3.12 -17.19
C ILE A 138 -11.50 3.84 -18.54
N PHE A 139 -10.43 3.58 -19.29
CA PHE A 139 -10.20 4.21 -20.59
C PHE A 139 -10.68 3.36 -21.77
N SER A 140 -11.43 2.28 -21.51
CA SER A 140 -12.03 1.49 -22.56
C SER A 140 -13.07 2.28 -23.36
N PRO A 141 -13.32 1.92 -24.63
CA PRO A 141 -14.32 2.60 -25.47
C PRO A 141 -15.70 2.71 -24.82
N HIS A 142 -16.10 1.73 -24.01
CA HIS A 142 -17.40 1.74 -23.33
C HIS A 142 -17.49 2.69 -22.12
N TYR A 143 -16.36 3.19 -21.60
CA TYR A 143 -16.32 3.99 -20.36
C TYR A 143 -15.52 5.30 -20.46
N ILE A 144 -14.67 5.48 -21.47
CA ILE A 144 -13.73 6.60 -21.57
C ILE A 144 -14.37 7.99 -21.41
N ASP A 145 -15.55 8.23 -22.00
CA ASP A 145 -16.25 9.51 -21.87
C ASP A 145 -16.71 9.79 -20.44
N LYS A 146 -17.15 8.75 -19.74
CA LYS A 146 -17.55 8.85 -18.32
C LYS A 146 -16.34 8.97 -17.41
N ALA A 147 -15.22 8.33 -17.76
CA ALA A 147 -13.95 8.51 -17.05
C ALA A 147 -13.44 9.95 -17.17
N LYS A 148 -13.44 10.53 -18.38
CA LYS A 148 -13.10 11.94 -18.59
C LYS A 148 -14.01 12.87 -17.80
N TYR A 149 -15.33 12.61 -17.83
CA TYR A 149 -16.31 13.36 -17.05
C TYR A 149 -16.08 13.25 -15.53
N LEU A 150 -15.80 12.06 -15.01
CA LEU A 150 -15.46 11.84 -13.60
C LEU A 150 -14.21 12.63 -13.19
N ILE A 151 -13.14 12.55 -13.99
CA ILE A 151 -11.89 13.30 -13.76
C ILE A 151 -12.17 14.80 -13.67
N GLN A 152 -12.91 15.35 -14.63
CA GLN A 152 -13.28 16.76 -14.65
C GLN A 152 -14.10 17.15 -13.40
N LYS A 153 -15.08 16.33 -13.00
CA LYS A 153 -15.91 16.60 -11.82
C LYS A 153 -15.11 16.53 -10.51
N LEU A 154 -14.15 15.63 -10.39
CA LEU A 154 -13.25 15.56 -9.23
C LEU A 154 -12.47 16.87 -9.09
N ILE A 155 -11.87 17.33 -10.19
CA ILE A 155 -11.03 18.53 -10.21
C ILE A 155 -11.84 19.80 -9.94
N LEU A 156 -13.01 19.94 -10.58
CA LEU A 156 -13.93 21.06 -10.33
C LEU A 156 -14.39 21.14 -8.87
N ASN A 157 -14.36 20.02 -8.14
CA ASN A 157 -14.72 19.96 -6.73
C ASN A 157 -13.49 19.92 -5.80
N ASN A 158 -12.30 20.27 -6.29
CA ASN A 158 -11.04 20.27 -5.55
C ASN A 158 -10.68 18.92 -4.91
N ILE A 159 -11.11 17.81 -5.53
CA ILE A 159 -10.75 16.45 -5.13
C ILE A 159 -9.54 16.01 -5.96
N LYS A 160 -8.41 15.78 -5.30
CA LYS A 160 -7.15 15.39 -5.94
C LYS A 160 -7.23 13.98 -6.49
N ILE A 161 -6.55 13.73 -7.61
CA ILE A 161 -6.38 12.38 -8.15
C ILE A 161 -4.96 11.94 -7.80
N CYS A 162 -4.82 10.97 -6.90
CA CYS A 162 -3.53 10.45 -6.46
C CYS A 162 -2.99 9.43 -7.44
N THR A 163 -3.83 8.52 -7.93
CA THR A 163 -3.41 7.50 -8.89
C THR A 163 -4.50 7.21 -9.91
N ILE A 164 -4.08 6.84 -11.12
CA ILE A 164 -4.96 6.25 -12.13
C ILE A 164 -4.39 4.90 -12.54
N SER A 165 -5.14 3.83 -12.29
CA SER A 165 -4.79 2.48 -12.74
C SER A 165 -5.37 2.21 -14.11
N THR A 166 -4.54 1.72 -15.03
CA THR A 166 -4.94 1.36 -16.39
C THR A 166 -4.12 0.18 -16.89
N ASN A 167 -4.68 -0.56 -17.82
CA ASN A 167 -3.98 -1.56 -18.59
C ASN A 167 -3.11 -0.98 -19.71
N GLY A 168 -3.20 0.32 -20.01
CA GLY A 168 -2.39 0.99 -21.00
C GLY A 168 -2.84 0.83 -22.46
N MET A 169 -3.75 -0.10 -22.77
CA MET A 169 -4.14 -0.43 -24.15
C MET A 169 -4.79 0.74 -24.88
N PHE A 170 -5.50 1.61 -24.15
CA PHE A 170 -6.20 2.75 -24.73
C PHE A 170 -5.51 4.09 -24.49
N LEU A 171 -4.26 4.09 -23.99
CA LEU A 171 -3.46 5.30 -23.83
C LEU A 171 -2.94 5.80 -25.20
N THR A 172 -3.84 6.29 -26.05
CA THR A 172 -3.46 6.93 -27.30
C THR A 172 -2.72 8.24 -27.04
N LYS A 173 -2.04 8.78 -28.07
CA LYS A 173 -1.42 10.11 -27.98
C LYS A 173 -2.43 11.15 -27.47
N ASP A 174 -3.61 11.20 -28.08
CA ASP A 174 -4.65 12.17 -27.76
C ASP A 174 -5.16 12.02 -26.32
N LEU A 175 -5.26 10.79 -25.81
CA LEU A 175 -5.64 10.59 -24.41
C LEU A 175 -4.53 11.02 -23.44
N VAL A 176 -3.26 10.72 -23.76
CA VAL A 176 -2.12 11.17 -22.93
C VAL A 176 -2.05 12.70 -22.91
N GLU A 177 -2.20 13.36 -24.07
CA GLU A 177 -2.21 14.82 -24.17
C GLU A 177 -3.41 15.41 -23.42
N TRP A 178 -4.60 14.82 -23.57
CA TRP A 178 -5.76 15.20 -22.78
C TRP A 178 -5.51 15.07 -21.27
N LEU A 179 -4.84 14.01 -20.81
CA LEU A 179 -4.47 13.86 -19.40
C LEU A 179 -3.52 14.97 -18.96
N VAL A 180 -2.47 15.27 -19.73
CA VAL A 180 -1.53 16.37 -19.42
C VAL A 180 -2.27 17.69 -19.20
N ASP A 181 -3.27 17.98 -20.04
CA ASP A 181 -4.05 19.22 -19.95
C ASP A 181 -5.07 19.24 -18.81
N ASN A 182 -5.50 18.06 -18.33
CA ASN A 182 -6.62 17.93 -17.42
C ASN A 182 -6.26 17.41 -16.03
N ILE A 183 -5.04 16.91 -15.74
CA ILE A 183 -4.65 16.46 -14.40
C ILE A 183 -3.28 17.02 -13.99
N ASP A 184 -3.02 17.10 -12.67
CA ASP A 184 -1.66 17.40 -12.18
C ASP A 184 -0.79 16.14 -12.30
N ILE A 185 -0.08 16.01 -13.42
CA ILE A 185 0.80 14.87 -13.72
C ILE A 185 2.00 14.75 -12.76
N ASN A 186 2.35 15.82 -12.03
CA ASN A 186 3.42 15.78 -11.03
C ASN A 186 2.95 15.20 -9.70
N ARG A 187 1.63 15.18 -9.47
CA ARG A 187 1.01 14.61 -8.26
C ARG A 187 0.19 13.36 -8.53
N THR A 188 -0.12 13.06 -9.78
CA THR A 188 -0.88 11.87 -10.18
C THR A 188 0.05 10.77 -10.65
N ILE A 189 0.01 9.62 -9.98
CA ILE A 189 0.79 8.44 -10.37
C ILE A 189 -0.04 7.55 -11.31
N MET A 190 0.52 7.27 -12.48
CA MET A 190 -0.07 6.31 -13.42
C MET A 190 0.36 4.89 -13.05
N ARG A 191 -0.61 4.03 -12.72
CA ARG A 191 -0.37 2.62 -12.39
C ARG A 191 -0.67 1.76 -13.61
N ILE A 192 0.37 1.27 -14.27
CA ILE A 192 0.25 0.52 -15.53
C ILE A 192 0.45 -0.97 -15.26
N SER A 193 -0.49 -1.79 -15.74
CA SER A 193 -0.36 -3.24 -15.71
C SER A 193 0.49 -3.74 -16.88
N LEU A 194 1.57 -4.49 -16.61
CA LEU A 194 2.43 -5.08 -17.64
C LEU A 194 2.90 -6.47 -17.19
N ASP A 195 2.51 -7.52 -17.91
CA ASP A 195 2.82 -8.91 -17.51
C ASP A 195 3.81 -9.63 -18.41
N SER A 196 4.11 -9.07 -19.58
CA SER A 196 5.12 -9.51 -20.55
C SER A 196 5.39 -8.33 -21.49
N ILE A 197 6.51 -8.34 -22.22
CA ILE A 197 6.74 -7.43 -23.37
C ILE A 197 6.53 -8.13 -24.73
N GLY A 198 6.43 -9.45 -24.73
CA GLY A 198 6.11 -10.23 -25.93
C GLY A 198 4.60 -10.27 -26.17
N GLU A 199 4.18 -9.88 -27.37
CA GLU A 199 2.77 -9.82 -27.79
C GLU A 199 2.05 -11.17 -27.61
N LYS A 200 2.65 -12.27 -28.12
CA LYS A 200 2.09 -13.62 -28.00
C LYS A 200 1.86 -14.05 -26.55
N ASN A 201 2.74 -13.66 -25.64
CA ASN A 201 2.64 -14.02 -24.23
C ASN A 201 1.59 -13.17 -23.51
N VAL A 202 1.51 -11.88 -23.84
CA VAL A 202 0.45 -11.00 -23.31
C VAL A 202 -0.94 -11.44 -23.77
N ILE A 203 -1.14 -11.82 -25.03
CA ILE A 203 -2.47 -12.28 -25.49
C ILE A 203 -2.92 -13.53 -24.72
N LYS A 204 -2.00 -14.44 -24.36
CA LYS A 204 -2.33 -15.61 -23.54
C LYS A 204 -2.72 -15.26 -22.11
N MET A 205 -1.99 -14.34 -21.47
CA MET A 205 -2.25 -13.95 -20.08
C MET A 205 -3.40 -12.95 -19.96
N ARG A 206 -3.56 -12.10 -20.98
CA ARG A 206 -4.53 -11.02 -21.07
C ARG A 206 -5.27 -11.06 -22.42
N PRO A 207 -6.11 -12.10 -22.66
CA PRO A 207 -6.94 -12.14 -23.86
C PRO A 207 -7.71 -10.84 -24.04
N GLY A 208 -7.64 -10.26 -25.24
CA GLY A 208 -8.20 -8.92 -25.53
C GLY A 208 -7.18 -7.77 -25.51
N TYR A 209 -5.91 -7.99 -25.13
CA TYR A 209 -4.82 -7.01 -25.21
C TYR A 209 -4.23 -6.90 -26.64
N VAL A 210 -5.07 -6.78 -27.66
CA VAL A 210 -4.63 -6.85 -29.07
C VAL A 210 -3.81 -5.62 -29.47
N ASP A 211 -4.05 -4.45 -28.85
CA ASP A 211 -3.43 -3.17 -29.25
C ASP A 211 -2.41 -2.59 -28.28
N TYR A 212 -2.10 -3.28 -27.18
CA TYR A 212 -1.21 -2.75 -26.14
C TYR A 212 0.18 -2.35 -26.67
N TYR A 213 0.73 -3.09 -27.64
CA TYR A 213 2.05 -2.81 -28.22
C TYR A 213 2.01 -1.91 -29.44
N ASN A 214 0.83 -1.68 -30.01
CA ASN A 214 0.63 -0.74 -31.12
C ASN A 214 0.63 0.71 -30.61
N THR A 215 0.41 0.91 -29.31
CA THR A 215 0.43 2.22 -28.69
C THR A 215 1.86 2.64 -28.33
N SER A 216 2.34 3.73 -28.95
CA SER A 216 3.58 4.41 -28.57
C SER A 216 3.44 5.21 -27.27
N PHE A 217 2.54 4.82 -26.35
CA PHE A 217 2.24 5.59 -25.14
C PHE A 217 3.46 5.77 -24.26
N TRP A 218 4.33 4.76 -24.15
CA TRP A 218 5.60 4.88 -23.40
C TRP A 218 6.45 6.06 -23.88
N LYS A 219 6.47 6.33 -25.20
CA LYS A 219 7.15 7.52 -25.76
C LYS A 219 6.57 8.81 -25.19
N TYR A 220 5.24 8.94 -25.15
CA TYR A 220 4.57 10.14 -24.66
C TYR A 220 4.64 10.27 -23.14
N MET A 221 4.50 9.17 -22.39
CA MET A 221 4.65 9.14 -20.94
C MET A 221 6.06 9.58 -20.52
N ASN A 222 7.10 9.13 -21.24
CA ASN A 222 8.47 9.63 -21.06
C ASN A 222 8.61 11.09 -21.47
N LYS A 223 8.07 11.51 -22.64
CA LYS A 223 8.15 12.88 -23.14
C LYS A 223 7.59 13.90 -22.14
N TYR A 224 6.43 13.59 -21.55
CA TYR A 224 5.74 14.46 -20.61
C TYR A 224 6.15 14.20 -19.14
N ASN A 225 7.15 13.35 -18.88
CA ASN A 225 7.66 13.03 -17.54
C ASN A 225 6.58 12.57 -16.53
N PHE A 226 5.64 11.73 -16.97
CA PHE A 226 4.70 11.10 -16.05
C PHE A 226 5.44 10.28 -14.98
N GLN A 227 4.84 10.18 -13.80
CA GLN A 227 5.29 9.23 -12.78
C GLN A 227 4.53 7.91 -12.94
N VAL A 228 5.25 6.84 -13.31
CA VAL A 228 4.66 5.53 -13.61
C VAL A 228 5.09 4.49 -12.59
N ILE A 229 4.11 3.80 -12.02
CA ILE A 229 4.31 2.55 -11.27
C ILE A 229 3.82 1.41 -12.13
N VAL A 230 4.70 0.46 -12.45
CA VAL A 230 4.33 -0.74 -13.19
C VAL A 230 4.01 -1.87 -12.21
N THR A 231 2.91 -2.57 -12.45
CA THR A 231 2.54 -3.78 -11.68
C THR A 231 2.51 -5.00 -12.59
N THR A 232 3.23 -6.04 -12.21
CA THR A 232 3.28 -7.35 -12.86
C THR A 232 2.72 -8.40 -11.91
N ILE A 233 1.76 -9.19 -12.37
CA ILE A 233 1.24 -10.34 -11.61
C ILE A 233 1.86 -11.61 -12.17
N ILE A 234 2.64 -12.31 -11.35
CA ILE A 234 3.21 -13.60 -11.71
C ILE A 234 2.09 -14.64 -11.74
N SER A 235 1.96 -15.27 -12.90
CA SER A 235 1.09 -16.40 -13.20
C SER A 235 1.85 -17.42 -14.04
N THR A 236 1.83 -17.30 -15.37
CA THR A 236 2.44 -18.25 -16.31
C THR A 236 3.79 -17.80 -16.89
N GLN A 237 4.32 -16.65 -16.46
CA GLN A 237 5.58 -16.10 -16.94
C GLN A 237 6.78 -16.99 -16.59
N LYS A 238 7.70 -17.13 -17.55
CA LYS A 238 9.03 -17.70 -17.33
C LYS A 238 10.02 -16.62 -16.88
N GLU A 239 11.22 -17.06 -16.53
CA GLU A 239 12.32 -16.22 -16.05
C GLU A 239 12.66 -15.13 -17.07
N ASN A 240 12.77 -15.51 -18.35
CA ASN A 240 13.07 -14.58 -19.44
C ASN A 240 11.97 -13.53 -19.62
N ASP A 241 10.69 -13.86 -19.44
CA ASP A 241 9.61 -12.87 -19.56
C ASP A 241 9.76 -11.76 -18.51
N ILE A 242 10.15 -12.13 -17.28
CA ILE A 242 10.37 -11.19 -16.17
C ILE A 242 11.64 -10.36 -16.41
N LEU A 243 12.71 -10.98 -16.90
CA LEU A 243 13.94 -10.28 -17.28
C LEU A 243 13.68 -9.26 -18.39
N ASP A 244 12.93 -9.64 -19.40
CA ASP A 244 12.60 -8.79 -20.54
C ASP A 244 11.80 -7.56 -20.10
N ILE A 245 10.81 -7.73 -19.21
CA ILE A 245 10.13 -6.60 -18.56
C ILE A 245 11.13 -5.73 -17.81
N SER A 246 11.98 -6.31 -16.97
CA SER A 246 12.91 -5.55 -16.13
C SER A 246 13.86 -4.66 -16.94
N LYS A 247 14.37 -5.18 -18.06
CA LYS A 247 15.24 -4.48 -19.03
C LYS A 247 14.47 -3.40 -19.79
N PHE A 248 13.26 -3.70 -20.22
CA PHE A 248 12.39 -2.73 -20.88
C PHE A 248 12.10 -1.53 -19.97
N LEU A 249 11.75 -1.79 -18.70
CA LEU A 249 11.45 -0.75 -17.71
C LEU A 249 12.68 0.09 -17.35
N ALA A 250 13.89 -0.49 -17.36
CA ALA A 250 15.13 0.26 -17.10
C ALA A 250 15.38 1.36 -18.14
N ASN A 251 14.85 1.17 -19.35
CA ASN A 251 14.92 2.15 -20.44
C ASN A 251 13.79 3.20 -20.40
N GLN A 252 12.86 3.14 -19.43
CA GLN A 252 11.76 4.10 -19.30
C GLN A 252 12.04 5.12 -18.19
N LYS A 253 12.28 6.38 -18.56
CA LYS A 253 12.52 7.48 -17.61
C LYS A 253 11.33 7.78 -16.71
N CYS A 254 10.11 7.57 -17.21
CA CYS A 254 8.87 7.79 -16.47
C CYS A 254 8.61 6.74 -15.37
N VAL A 255 9.29 5.58 -15.41
CA VAL A 255 9.03 4.49 -14.46
C VAL A 255 9.79 4.76 -13.16
N ILE A 256 9.04 5.01 -12.09
CA ILE A 256 9.58 5.26 -10.75
C ILE A 256 9.60 4.00 -9.88
N LYS A 257 8.71 3.04 -10.14
CA LYS A 257 8.62 1.80 -9.36
C LYS A 257 8.07 0.63 -10.17
N TRP A 258 8.60 -0.56 -9.92
CA TRP A 258 8.09 -1.83 -10.42
C TRP A 258 7.66 -2.77 -9.29
N ILE A 259 6.41 -3.22 -9.32
CA ILE A 259 5.82 -4.08 -8.30
C ILE A 259 5.53 -5.44 -8.94
N VAL A 260 6.20 -6.50 -8.47
CA VAL A 260 6.08 -7.85 -9.03
C VAL A 260 5.47 -8.77 -7.98
N LYS A 261 4.19 -9.10 -8.10
CA LYS A 261 3.43 -9.81 -7.06
C LYS A 261 3.00 -11.21 -7.52
N PRO A 262 2.98 -12.21 -6.62
CA PRO A 262 2.21 -13.42 -6.86
C PRO A 262 0.72 -13.09 -7.03
N LEU A 263 0.00 -13.90 -7.81
CA LEU A 263 -1.46 -13.79 -7.91
C LEU A 263 -2.14 -14.02 -6.56
N VAL A 264 -3.12 -13.18 -6.20
CA VAL A 264 -4.10 -13.44 -5.11
C VAL A 264 -5.21 -14.33 -5.66
N PRO A 265 -5.39 -15.55 -5.14
CA PRO A 265 -6.33 -16.49 -5.73
C PRO A 265 -7.78 -16.18 -5.34
N THR A 266 -8.40 -15.23 -6.05
CA THR A 266 -9.81 -14.86 -5.83
C THR A 266 -10.83 -15.83 -6.42
N LYS A 267 -10.40 -16.75 -7.31
CA LYS A 267 -11.27 -17.77 -7.95
C LYS A 267 -10.63 -19.15 -7.82
N LYS A 268 -11.44 -20.22 -7.86
CA LYS A 268 -10.95 -21.61 -7.82
C LYS A 268 -9.86 -21.90 -8.87
N GLY A 269 -10.02 -21.35 -10.09
CA GLY A 269 -9.03 -21.50 -11.17
C GLY A 269 -7.69 -20.81 -10.90
N HIS A 270 -7.65 -19.76 -10.08
CA HIS A 270 -6.44 -18.99 -9.82
C HIS A 270 -5.38 -19.78 -9.04
N PHE A 271 -5.79 -20.71 -8.17
CA PHE A 271 -4.84 -21.56 -7.45
C PHE A 271 -3.95 -22.38 -8.38
N LYS A 272 -4.46 -22.76 -9.57
CA LYS A 272 -3.70 -23.50 -10.58
C LYS A 272 -2.64 -22.65 -11.29
N LEU A 273 -2.72 -21.32 -11.18
CA LEU A 273 -1.79 -20.38 -11.78
C LEU A 273 -0.64 -20.00 -10.82
N ILE A 274 -0.66 -20.50 -9.59
CA ILE A 274 0.34 -20.16 -8.56
C ILE A 274 1.35 -21.31 -8.46
N ASP A 275 2.54 -21.10 -9.02
CA ASP A 275 3.68 -22.00 -8.87
C ASP A 275 4.81 -21.29 -8.10
N TRP A 276 5.05 -21.71 -6.86
CA TRP A 276 6.10 -21.14 -6.01
C TRP A 276 7.52 -21.52 -6.42
N GLY A 277 7.70 -22.62 -7.15
CA GLY A 277 8.96 -22.91 -7.82
C GLY A 277 9.24 -21.88 -8.90
N GLN A 278 8.27 -21.63 -9.78
CA GLN A 278 8.41 -20.63 -10.85
C GLN A 278 8.55 -19.20 -10.31
N ILE A 279 7.75 -18.81 -9.31
CA ILE A 279 7.86 -17.48 -8.67
C ILE A 279 9.27 -17.26 -8.13
N ARG A 280 9.85 -18.25 -7.43
CA ARG A 280 11.22 -18.16 -6.92
C ARG A 280 12.24 -18.03 -8.03
N ARG A 281 12.17 -18.85 -9.08
CA ARG A 281 13.10 -18.75 -10.22
C ARG A 281 13.00 -17.40 -10.93
N ASN A 282 11.79 -16.87 -11.11
CA ASN A 282 11.55 -15.54 -11.67
C ASN A 282 12.21 -14.43 -10.82
N TYR A 283 12.08 -14.50 -9.50
CA TYR A 283 12.74 -13.55 -8.59
C TYR A 283 14.26 -13.73 -8.59
N CYS A 284 14.79 -14.95 -8.57
CA CYS A 284 16.23 -15.18 -8.67
C CYS A 284 16.80 -14.59 -9.96
N ALA A 285 16.18 -14.86 -11.11
CA ALA A 285 16.62 -14.35 -12.39
C ALA A 285 16.68 -12.82 -12.40
N PHE A 286 15.63 -12.15 -11.94
CA PHE A 286 15.64 -10.68 -11.84
C PHE A 286 16.69 -10.18 -10.85
N LEU A 287 16.85 -10.80 -9.68
CA LEU A 287 17.82 -10.36 -8.67
C LEU A 287 19.27 -10.57 -9.13
N GLU A 288 19.56 -11.65 -9.85
CA GLU A 288 20.86 -11.91 -10.46
C GLU A 288 21.19 -10.84 -11.51
N TRP A 289 20.27 -10.59 -12.44
CA TRP A 289 20.43 -9.52 -13.41
C TRP A 289 20.56 -8.13 -12.74
N TYR A 290 19.73 -7.83 -11.74
CA TYR A 290 19.78 -6.57 -11.01
C TYR A 290 21.14 -6.35 -10.34
N LYS A 291 21.71 -7.41 -9.74
CA LYS A 291 23.02 -7.35 -9.08
C LYS A 291 24.15 -6.95 -10.05
N GLU A 292 24.05 -7.36 -11.31
CA GLU A 292 25.00 -7.00 -12.36
C GLU A 292 24.75 -5.59 -12.94
N ASN A 293 23.56 -5.02 -12.72
CA ASN A 293 23.08 -3.80 -13.38
C ASN A 293 22.62 -2.73 -12.36
N LEU A 294 23.20 -2.70 -11.17
CA LEU A 294 22.76 -1.85 -10.04
C LEU A 294 22.66 -0.37 -10.40
N HIS A 295 23.57 0.12 -11.24
CA HIS A 295 23.65 1.53 -11.66
C HIS A 295 22.66 1.89 -12.79
N ASP A 296 22.27 0.91 -13.61
CA ASP A 296 21.38 1.12 -14.75
C ASP A 296 19.91 1.10 -14.33
N VAL A 297 19.58 0.34 -13.28
CA VAL A 297 18.21 0.22 -12.77
C VAL A 297 17.87 1.42 -11.89
N LYS A 298 17.27 2.46 -12.50
CA LYS A 298 16.87 3.70 -11.80
C LYS A 298 15.58 3.56 -10.99
N TYR A 299 14.64 2.74 -11.43
CA TYR A 299 13.38 2.53 -10.72
C TYR A 299 13.58 1.80 -9.38
N ASP A 300 12.65 2.01 -8.44
CA ASP A 300 12.51 1.21 -7.22
C ASP A 300 11.74 -0.09 -7.53
N PHE A 301 11.87 -1.13 -6.71
CA PHE A 301 11.07 -2.34 -6.91
C PHE A 301 10.63 -3.03 -5.63
N ILE A 302 9.53 -3.78 -5.75
CA ILE A 302 9.00 -4.65 -4.71
C ILE A 302 8.71 -6.03 -5.32
N LEU A 303 9.35 -7.07 -4.78
CA LEU A 303 9.06 -8.47 -5.11
C LEU A 303 8.17 -9.06 -4.01
N GLY A 304 6.99 -9.52 -4.39
CA GLY A 304 5.93 -9.92 -3.49
C GLY A 304 5.44 -8.71 -2.68
N ASN A 305 5.45 -8.87 -1.36
CA ASN A 305 5.24 -7.78 -0.41
C ASN A 305 6.43 -7.66 0.57
N THR A 306 7.59 -8.20 0.19
CA THR A 306 8.66 -8.53 1.15
C THR A 306 10.02 -7.99 0.75
N ILE A 307 10.48 -8.25 -0.48
CA ILE A 307 11.82 -7.84 -0.90
C ILE A 307 11.69 -6.49 -1.60
N THR A 308 12.38 -5.48 -1.10
CA THR A 308 12.43 -4.14 -1.73
C THR A 308 13.85 -3.81 -2.14
N LYS A 309 14.01 -2.98 -3.18
CA LYS A 309 15.33 -2.48 -3.59
C LYS A 309 16.09 -1.89 -2.41
N LYS A 310 15.41 -1.03 -1.63
CA LYS A 310 15.99 -0.37 -0.45
C LYS A 310 16.51 -1.37 0.58
N MET A 311 15.81 -2.47 0.84
CA MET A 311 16.28 -3.49 1.79
C MET A 311 17.52 -4.24 1.29
N LEU A 312 17.68 -4.38 -0.04
CA LEU A 312 18.83 -5.06 -0.62
C LEU A 312 20.10 -4.20 -0.60
N ILE A 313 19.97 -2.88 -0.73
CA ILE A 313 21.11 -1.96 -0.92
C ILE A 313 21.38 -1.01 0.27
N ASN A 314 20.52 -0.95 1.29
CA ASN A 314 20.65 -0.01 2.40
C ASN A 314 20.66 -0.73 3.76
N GLU A 315 21.63 -0.37 4.60
CA GLU A 315 21.84 -0.95 5.92
C GLU A 315 20.83 -0.50 6.99
N ASP A 316 20.20 0.67 6.82
CA ASP A 316 19.37 1.34 7.83
C ASP A 316 17.85 1.17 7.61
N TYR A 317 17.40 0.15 6.86
CA TYR A 317 15.96 -0.06 6.71
C TYR A 317 15.34 -0.67 7.98
N ASN A 318 15.09 0.15 9.00
CA ASN A 318 14.40 -0.24 10.23
C ASN A 318 12.93 0.18 10.16
N LYS A 319 12.09 -0.70 9.58
CA LYS A 319 10.64 -0.60 9.74
C LYS A 319 10.26 -1.39 10.98
N GLU A 320 10.06 -0.71 12.10
CA GLU A 320 9.47 -1.33 13.28
C GLU A 320 8.04 -1.76 12.96
N ILE A 321 7.68 -2.96 13.42
CA ILE A 321 6.34 -3.51 13.34
C ILE A 321 5.89 -3.76 14.77
N CYS A 322 4.80 -3.11 15.16
CA CYS A 322 4.25 -3.26 16.50
C CYS A 322 2.99 -4.10 16.46
N PHE A 323 2.78 -4.95 17.47
CA PHE A 323 1.59 -5.79 17.53
C PHE A 323 0.26 -5.02 17.50
N GLY A 324 0.25 -3.77 17.97
CA GLY A 324 -0.93 -2.90 17.91
C GLY A 324 -1.26 -2.35 16.53
N GLU A 325 -0.36 -2.46 15.55
CA GLU A 325 -0.59 -1.97 14.19
C GLU A 325 -1.56 -2.87 13.42
N HIS A 326 -2.29 -2.27 12.47
CA HIS A 326 -3.08 -3.01 11.50
C HIS A 326 -2.18 -3.71 10.48
N PRO A 327 -2.44 -4.96 10.07
CA PRO A 327 -1.57 -5.67 9.11
C PRO A 327 -1.41 -4.97 7.75
N CYS A 328 -2.47 -4.32 7.28
CA CYS A 328 -2.45 -3.40 6.14
C CYS A 328 -2.08 -1.96 6.55
N LYS A 329 -1.07 -1.72 7.40
CA LYS A 329 -0.84 -0.40 8.04
C LYS A 329 -0.80 0.80 7.10
N GLU A 330 -0.23 0.63 5.90
CA GLU A 330 -0.14 1.70 4.89
C GLU A 330 -1.50 1.99 4.21
N GLU A 331 -2.44 1.06 4.30
CA GLU A 331 -3.78 1.10 3.72
C GLU A 331 -4.83 0.87 4.81
N MET A 332 -4.52 1.20 6.07
CA MET A 332 -5.31 0.70 7.21
C MET A 332 -6.73 1.31 7.31
N TYR A 333 -6.96 2.36 6.54
CA TYR A 333 -8.25 3.04 6.45
C TYR A 333 -8.72 3.19 5.00
N GLN A 334 -8.07 2.50 4.06
CA GLN A 334 -8.49 2.53 2.67
C GLN A 334 -9.92 1.99 2.55
N LYS A 335 -10.77 2.74 1.85
CA LYS A 335 -12.07 2.28 1.35
C LYS A 335 -12.09 2.36 -0.17
N THR A 336 -12.88 1.49 -0.77
CA THR A 336 -13.13 1.45 -2.20
C THR A 336 -14.63 1.55 -2.45
N ILE A 337 -15.08 2.51 -3.24
CA ILE A 337 -16.44 2.52 -3.81
C ILE A 337 -16.40 1.68 -5.08
N LYS A 338 -17.12 0.56 -5.08
CA LYS A 338 -17.17 -0.42 -6.15
C LYS A 338 -18.13 -0.01 -7.26
N ALA A 339 -17.99 -0.62 -8.43
CA ALA A 339 -18.82 -0.30 -9.60
C ALA A 339 -20.32 -0.57 -9.35
N ASN A 340 -20.65 -1.49 -8.45
CA ASN A 340 -22.02 -1.80 -8.02
C ASN A 340 -22.58 -0.85 -6.94
N GLY A 341 -21.85 0.21 -6.59
CA GLY A 341 -22.27 1.20 -5.59
C GLY A 341 -22.15 0.73 -4.13
N LYS A 342 -21.47 -0.38 -3.85
CA LYS A 342 -21.11 -0.81 -2.49
C LYS A 342 -19.72 -0.31 -2.10
N ILE A 343 -19.39 -0.37 -0.81
CA ILE A 343 -18.04 -0.10 -0.33
C ILE A 343 -17.34 -1.39 0.10
N THR A 344 -16.03 -1.42 -0.04
CA THR A 344 -15.17 -2.45 0.56
C THR A 344 -13.89 -1.81 1.05
N ARG A 345 -13.06 -2.55 1.78
CA ARG A 345 -11.74 -2.08 2.22
C ARG A 345 -10.68 -2.20 1.11
N CYS A 346 -10.67 -3.33 0.44
CA CYS A 346 -9.73 -3.65 -0.64
C CYS A 346 -10.54 -4.13 -1.84
N PRO A 347 -10.23 -3.63 -3.06
CA PRO A 347 -11.04 -3.90 -4.26
C PRO A 347 -11.20 -5.39 -4.56
N MET A 348 -10.28 -6.24 -4.09
CA MET A 348 -10.26 -7.68 -4.34
C MET A 348 -11.12 -8.50 -3.37
N LEU A 349 -11.48 -7.97 -2.19
CA LEU A 349 -12.14 -8.78 -1.15
C LEU A 349 -13.55 -9.26 -1.56
N PRO A 350 -14.41 -8.43 -2.16
CA PRO A 350 -15.73 -8.87 -2.63
C PRO A 350 -15.65 -9.96 -3.71
N ASP A 351 -14.50 -10.08 -4.36
CA ASP A 351 -14.26 -11.09 -5.39
C ASP A 351 -13.84 -12.44 -4.83
N ILE A 352 -13.40 -12.47 -3.56
CA ILE A 352 -13.14 -13.68 -2.77
C ILE A 352 -14.43 -14.11 -2.05
N SER A 353 -15.09 -13.17 -1.36
CA SER A 353 -16.37 -13.39 -0.67
C SER A 353 -17.19 -12.11 -0.67
N ASP A 354 -18.46 -12.22 -1.07
CA ASP A 354 -19.39 -11.09 -1.19
C ASP A 354 -19.78 -10.47 0.16
N GLU A 355 -19.36 -11.05 1.29
CA GLU A 355 -19.57 -10.51 2.65
C GLU A 355 -18.65 -9.31 2.97
N PHE A 356 -17.50 -9.19 2.28
CA PHE A 356 -16.54 -8.11 2.50
C PHE A 356 -16.92 -6.82 1.74
N GLN A 357 -18.20 -6.49 1.71
CA GLN A 357 -18.73 -5.26 1.14
C GLN A 357 -19.96 -4.79 1.92
N LEU A 358 -20.09 -3.47 2.07
CA LEU A 358 -21.15 -2.81 2.82
C LEU A 358 -21.91 -1.80 1.96
N SER A 359 -23.00 -1.27 2.51
CA SER A 359 -23.71 -0.14 1.92
C SER A 359 -22.81 1.10 1.83
N ILE A 360 -22.99 1.89 0.77
CA ILE A 360 -22.32 3.18 0.58
C ILE A 360 -22.60 4.20 1.69
N SER A 361 -23.70 4.04 2.43
CA SER A 361 -23.99 4.83 3.63
C SER A 361 -22.93 4.69 4.74
N GLU A 362 -22.12 3.63 4.68
CA GLU A 362 -21.10 3.33 5.69
C GLU A 362 -19.72 3.93 5.37
N LEU A 363 -19.58 4.68 4.26
CA LEU A 363 -18.28 5.15 3.76
C LEU A 363 -17.48 5.94 4.80
N GLY A 364 -18.14 6.86 5.52
CA GLY A 364 -17.51 7.71 6.53
C GLY A 364 -17.33 7.08 7.92
N LYS A 365 -17.60 5.77 8.05
CA LYS A 365 -17.66 5.09 9.35
C LYS A 365 -16.55 4.05 9.52
N ARG A 366 -16.25 3.74 10.78
CA ARG A 366 -15.41 2.63 11.19
C ARG A 366 -16.25 1.36 11.16
N ASN A 367 -15.79 0.32 10.47
CA ASN A 367 -16.55 -0.91 10.22
C ASN A 367 -15.75 -2.16 10.62
N ASP A 368 -16.30 -2.95 11.54
CA ASP A 368 -15.66 -4.18 12.02
C ASP A 368 -15.77 -5.30 10.97
N GLU A 369 -16.82 -5.33 10.14
CA GLU A 369 -16.99 -6.28 9.03
C GLU A 369 -15.93 -6.09 7.93
N LEU A 370 -15.44 -4.86 7.78
CA LEU A 370 -14.30 -4.52 6.93
C LEU A 370 -12.98 -4.51 7.70
N PHE A 371 -13.01 -5.01 8.93
CA PHE A 371 -11.87 -5.22 9.81
C PHE A 371 -10.99 -3.96 9.96
N ASP A 372 -11.60 -2.78 10.01
CA ASP A 372 -10.90 -1.49 10.19
C ASP A 372 -10.06 -1.44 11.48
N ASN A 373 -10.40 -2.31 12.43
CA ASN A 373 -9.89 -2.29 13.80
C ASN A 373 -8.92 -3.43 14.07
N LEU A 374 -8.66 -4.26 13.07
CA LEU A 374 -7.81 -5.41 13.19
C LEU A 374 -6.39 -5.00 13.52
N THR A 375 -5.82 -5.62 14.54
CA THR A 375 -4.40 -5.47 14.87
C THR A 375 -3.68 -6.81 14.72
N ILE A 376 -2.35 -6.79 14.70
CA ILE A 376 -1.57 -8.03 14.68
C ILE A 376 -1.81 -8.87 15.95
N ARG A 377 -2.18 -8.26 17.10
CA ARG A 377 -2.57 -8.98 18.32
C ARG A 377 -3.80 -9.87 18.15
N ASP A 378 -4.72 -9.47 17.28
CA ASP A 378 -6.01 -10.16 17.10
C ASP A 378 -5.90 -11.38 16.16
N MET A 379 -4.71 -11.67 15.67
CA MET A 379 -4.45 -12.67 14.63
C MET A 379 -3.53 -13.78 15.14
N ASP A 380 -3.51 -14.92 14.44
CA ASP A 380 -2.56 -16.01 14.69
C ASP A 380 -1.09 -15.53 14.61
N CYS A 381 -0.86 -14.43 13.88
CA CYS A 381 0.44 -13.78 13.74
C CYS A 381 1.03 -13.25 15.05
N MET A 382 0.23 -13.06 16.11
CA MET A 382 0.73 -12.65 17.42
C MET A 382 1.80 -13.62 17.97
N ARG A 383 1.70 -14.90 17.62
CA ARG A 383 2.64 -15.95 18.06
C ARG A 383 3.63 -16.36 16.97
N CYS A 384 3.71 -15.59 15.88
CA CYS A 384 4.55 -15.93 14.73
C CYS A 384 5.93 -15.29 14.84
N ASN A 385 6.98 -16.09 14.66
CA ASN A 385 8.37 -15.61 14.67
C ASN A 385 8.67 -14.57 13.58
N TYR A 386 7.86 -14.50 12.52
CA TYR A 386 8.06 -13.56 11.42
C TYR A 386 7.29 -12.24 11.57
N HIS A 387 6.59 -12.01 12.68
CA HIS A 387 5.76 -10.81 12.83
C HIS A 387 6.57 -9.51 12.70
N SER A 388 7.82 -9.48 13.18
CA SER A 388 8.71 -8.31 13.16
C SER A 388 9.15 -7.90 11.74
N VAL A 389 9.06 -8.82 10.76
CA VAL A 389 9.44 -8.57 9.36
C VAL A 389 8.27 -8.62 8.39
N CYS A 390 7.18 -9.32 8.74
CA CYS A 390 6.00 -9.51 7.90
C CYS A 390 4.84 -8.58 8.28
N GLY A 391 4.68 -8.28 9.58
CA GLY A 391 3.56 -7.46 10.07
C GLY A 391 2.19 -8.08 9.82
N GLY A 392 2.12 -9.41 9.76
CA GLY A 392 0.91 -10.16 9.45
C GLY A 392 0.69 -10.39 7.96
N GLY A 393 1.04 -9.45 7.08
CA GLY A 393 0.86 -9.58 5.63
C GLY A 393 -0.58 -9.35 5.15
N CYS A 394 -0.85 -9.64 3.88
CA CYS A 394 -2.08 -9.27 3.20
C CYS A 394 -3.28 -10.14 3.59
N ARG A 395 -4.36 -9.49 4.04
CA ARG A 395 -5.61 -10.15 4.44
C ARG A 395 -6.32 -10.85 3.29
N ALA A 396 -6.17 -10.36 2.06
CA ALA A 396 -6.77 -11.01 0.89
C ALA A 396 -6.19 -12.43 0.66
N TYR A 397 -4.90 -12.66 0.95
CA TYR A 397 -4.35 -14.02 0.91
C TYR A 397 -4.89 -14.87 2.06
N ALA A 398 -4.93 -14.33 3.29
CA ALA A 398 -5.46 -15.09 4.44
C ALA A 398 -6.89 -15.58 4.19
N ILE A 399 -7.77 -14.69 3.71
CA ILE A 399 -9.15 -15.04 3.35
C ILE A 399 -9.19 -16.02 2.17
N ALA A 400 -8.43 -15.78 1.10
CA ALA A 400 -8.45 -16.66 -0.07
C ALA A 400 -8.03 -18.10 0.26
N TYR A 401 -7.02 -18.29 1.11
CA TYR A 401 -6.50 -19.62 1.45
C TYR A 401 -7.24 -20.30 2.59
N TYR A 402 -7.75 -19.53 3.56
CA TYR A 402 -8.28 -20.09 4.81
C TYR A 402 -9.75 -19.72 5.10
N GLY A 403 -10.34 -18.82 4.31
CA GLY A 403 -11.67 -18.26 4.60
C GLY A 403 -11.71 -17.34 5.82
N ASP A 404 -10.55 -16.95 6.37
CA ASP A 404 -10.46 -16.21 7.63
C ASP A 404 -9.35 -15.15 7.57
N TYR A 405 -9.73 -13.88 7.80
CA TYR A 405 -8.81 -12.74 7.77
C TYR A 405 -7.86 -12.69 8.98
N LYS A 406 -8.05 -13.50 10.02
CA LYS A 406 -7.12 -13.60 11.16
C LYS A 406 -6.00 -14.62 10.93
N LYS A 407 -6.06 -15.37 9.84
CA LYS A 407 -5.05 -16.39 9.47
C LYS A 407 -3.80 -15.76 8.83
N CYS A 408 -2.80 -16.60 8.63
CA CYS A 408 -1.52 -16.21 8.05
C CYS A 408 -1.66 -15.79 6.59
N ASP A 409 -0.95 -14.74 6.17
CA ASP A 409 -0.62 -14.55 4.76
C ASP A 409 0.42 -15.59 4.35
N ILE A 410 -0.04 -16.70 3.76
CA ILE A 410 0.84 -17.81 3.36
C ILE A 410 1.89 -17.39 2.33
N ASN A 411 1.61 -16.38 1.50
CA ASN A 411 2.55 -15.92 0.48
C ASN A 411 3.71 -15.16 1.13
N SER A 412 3.40 -14.26 2.07
CA SER A 412 4.44 -13.58 2.85
C SER A 412 5.24 -14.57 3.69
N LYS A 413 4.60 -15.58 4.29
CA LYS A 413 5.30 -16.66 5.00
C LYS A 413 6.27 -17.41 4.09
N ARG A 414 5.82 -17.87 2.91
CA ARG A 414 6.69 -18.56 1.93
C ARG A 414 7.86 -17.72 1.47
N MET A 415 7.66 -16.41 1.30
CA MET A 415 8.75 -15.48 0.96
C MET A 415 9.77 -15.38 2.08
N ILE A 416 9.34 -15.22 3.34
CA ILE A 416 10.26 -15.14 4.48
C ILE A 416 10.97 -16.48 4.71
N ASP A 417 10.25 -17.60 4.64
CA ASP A 417 10.81 -18.95 4.71
C ASP A 417 11.92 -19.12 3.66
N TRP A 418 11.68 -18.71 2.42
CA TRP A 418 12.68 -18.74 1.36
C TRP A 418 13.87 -17.83 1.65
N ILE A 419 13.64 -16.62 2.18
CA ILE A 419 14.73 -15.69 2.49
C ILE A 419 15.65 -16.24 3.58
N VAL A 420 15.11 -16.87 4.63
CA VAL A 420 15.89 -17.22 5.83
C VAL A 420 16.38 -18.66 5.88
N ASN A 421 15.70 -19.58 5.19
CA ASN A 421 16.04 -21.01 5.21
C ASN A 421 16.77 -21.49 3.95
N ASP A 422 16.69 -20.75 2.84
CA ASP A 422 17.39 -21.10 1.59
C ASP A 422 18.79 -20.46 1.53
N GLU A 423 19.75 -21.15 0.92
CA GLU A 423 21.12 -20.64 0.79
C GLU A 423 21.25 -19.47 -0.20
N TYR A 424 20.27 -19.25 -1.08
CA TYR A 424 20.33 -18.23 -2.12
C TYR A 424 20.63 -16.84 -1.56
N PHE A 425 19.86 -16.36 -0.58
CA PHE A 425 20.07 -15.02 -0.02
C PHE A 425 21.32 -14.96 0.87
N LYS A 426 21.62 -16.03 1.59
CA LYS A 426 22.86 -16.14 2.37
C LYS A 426 24.11 -15.98 1.50
N LYS A 427 24.09 -16.55 0.28
CA LYS A 427 25.21 -16.50 -0.68
C LYS A 427 25.22 -15.21 -1.50
N ASN A 428 24.07 -14.80 -2.04
CA ASN A 428 24.00 -13.74 -3.05
C ASN A 428 23.72 -12.34 -2.46
N TRP A 429 23.09 -12.28 -1.29
CA TRP A 429 22.63 -11.06 -0.63
C TRP A 429 22.85 -11.15 0.89
N SER A 430 24.07 -11.53 1.28
CA SER A 430 24.41 -11.91 2.66
C SER A 430 24.10 -10.82 3.70
N PHE A 431 24.25 -9.56 3.33
CA PHE A 431 23.89 -8.42 4.16
C PHE A 431 22.38 -8.38 4.46
N PHE A 432 21.55 -8.38 3.41
CA PHE A 432 20.10 -8.43 3.53
C PHE A 432 19.63 -9.65 4.34
N TYR A 433 20.22 -10.82 4.07
CA TYR A 433 19.96 -12.05 4.82
C TYR A 433 20.20 -11.88 6.33
N ARG A 434 21.39 -11.40 6.73
CA ARG A 434 21.75 -11.20 8.14
C ARG A 434 20.80 -10.23 8.84
N ASN A 435 20.41 -9.15 8.16
CA ASN A 435 19.46 -8.19 8.71
C ASN A 435 18.06 -8.78 8.91
N MET A 436 17.61 -9.63 8.00
CA MET A 436 16.33 -10.32 8.13
C MET A 436 16.33 -11.32 9.29
N VAL A 437 17.40 -12.11 9.42
CA VAL A 437 17.57 -13.08 10.52
C VAL A 437 17.62 -12.33 11.87
N LYS A 438 18.46 -11.32 11.99
CA LYS A 438 18.59 -10.53 13.21
C LYS A 438 17.25 -9.95 13.67
N LYS A 439 16.45 -9.39 12.75
CA LYS A 439 15.12 -8.85 13.10
C LYS A 439 14.12 -9.89 13.56
N ILE A 440 14.23 -11.10 13.02
CA ILE A 440 13.39 -12.22 13.46
C ILE A 440 13.80 -12.62 14.88
N GLU A 441 15.09 -12.72 15.16
CA GLU A 441 15.64 -13.02 16.50
C GLU A 441 15.28 -11.93 17.52
N ASP A 442 15.54 -10.66 17.21
CA ASP A 442 15.21 -9.49 18.05
C ASP A 442 13.69 -9.34 18.27
N GLY A 443 12.86 -9.87 17.38
CA GLY A 443 11.40 -9.84 17.53
C GLY A 443 10.85 -10.93 18.45
N ILE A 444 11.62 -11.99 18.71
CA ILE A 444 11.20 -13.11 19.58
C ILE A 444 11.44 -12.77 21.06
N SER A 445 12.42 -11.90 21.35
CA SER A 445 12.70 -11.34 22.68
C SER A 445 11.70 -10.28 23.10
#